data_AF-A0A6B3N9A9-F1
#
_entry.id   AF-A0A6B3N9A9-F1
#
_cell.length_a   1.000
_cell.length_b   1.000
_cell.length_c   1.000
_cell.angle_alpha   90.00
_cell.angle_beta   90.00
_cell.angle_gamma   90.00
#
_symmetry.space_group_name_H-M   'P 1'
#
loop_
_entity.id
_entity.type
_entity.pdbx_description
1 polymer ?
#
loop_
_entity_poly.entity_id
_entity_poly.type
_entity_poly.pdbx_seq_one_letter_code
_entity_poly.pdbx_strand_id
1 'polypeptide(L)'
;SESILVAEVANAPTGQYNALSWKMVKAQQGSAIGQTLVMDGIAQKDGQKIEFVVKLDQEIEYRCGEFVGDERKGILLTDDMAQLELTFHFDHLFGDRNAPADDEINTGALGFDALIALAKDQKLEVDGAQLKSGLSAKKYKQLEDIISSLGHVGEGHCQANPID
;
A
#
# COMPACT_ATOMS: atom_id res chain seq x y z
N SER A 1 4.69 -8.90 -10.86
CA SER A 1 3.40 -8.31 -11.25
C SER A 1 3.65 -7.41 -12.45
N GLU A 2 2.64 -7.16 -13.29
CA GLU A 2 2.73 -6.12 -14.33
C GLU A 2 2.23 -4.79 -13.78
N SER A 3 2.89 -3.70 -14.13
CA SER A 3 2.50 -2.34 -13.75
C SER A 3 1.25 -1.90 -14.50
N ILE A 4 0.42 -1.09 -13.85
CA ILE A 4 -0.80 -0.51 -14.46
C ILE A 4 -0.52 0.94 -14.83
N LEU A 5 -0.85 1.34 -16.06
CA LEU A 5 -0.76 2.74 -16.49
C LEU A 5 -1.84 3.57 -15.78
N VAL A 6 -1.42 4.50 -14.93
CA VAL A 6 -2.32 5.38 -14.17
C VAL A 6 -2.59 6.69 -14.92
N ALA A 7 -1.56 7.26 -15.55
CA ALA A 7 -1.65 8.52 -16.27
C ALA A 7 -0.53 8.63 -17.31
N GLU A 8 -0.75 9.47 -18.32
CA GLU A 8 0.24 9.86 -19.32
C GLU A 8 0.22 11.37 -19.48
N VAL A 9 1.41 11.97 -19.62
CA VAL A 9 1.57 13.41 -19.89
C VAL A 9 2.18 13.57 -21.28
N ALA A 10 1.37 14.03 -22.24
CA ALA A 10 1.84 14.31 -23.59
C ALA A 10 2.66 15.61 -23.64
N ASN A 11 3.67 15.64 -24.50
CA ASN A 11 4.53 16.81 -24.75
C ASN A 11 5.22 17.37 -23.50
N ALA A 12 5.60 16.49 -22.57
CA ALA A 12 6.32 16.87 -21.36
C ALA A 12 7.72 17.43 -21.74
N PRO A 13 8.21 18.50 -21.08
CA PRO A 13 9.54 19.04 -21.36
C PRO A 13 10.65 18.02 -21.09
N THR A 14 11.68 17.99 -21.93
CA THR A 14 12.89 17.18 -21.67
C THR A 14 13.49 17.56 -20.32
N GLY A 15 13.93 16.56 -19.55
CA GLY A 15 14.50 16.80 -18.22
C GLY A 15 14.41 15.60 -17.31
N GLN A 16 14.73 15.83 -16.03
CA GLN A 16 14.64 14.83 -14.98
C GLN A 16 13.40 15.09 -14.13
N TYR A 17 12.54 14.09 -14.05
CA TYR A 17 11.36 14.00 -13.21
C TYR A 17 11.75 13.18 -11.98
N ASN A 18 12.20 13.87 -10.94
CA ASN A 18 12.90 13.26 -9.81
C ASN A 18 12.05 13.21 -8.52
N ALA A 19 10.77 13.48 -8.63
CA ALA A 19 9.83 13.44 -7.53
C ALA A 19 8.44 13.06 -8.04
N LEU A 20 7.69 12.36 -7.20
CA LEU A 20 6.34 11.94 -7.50
C LEU A 20 5.47 12.13 -6.27
N SER A 21 4.25 12.59 -6.48
CA SER A 21 3.26 12.71 -5.41
C SER A 21 1.89 12.30 -5.91
N TRP A 22 1.15 11.60 -5.08
CA TRP A 22 -0.22 11.20 -5.38
C TRP A 22 -1.08 11.20 -4.12
N LYS A 23 -2.39 11.25 -4.33
CA LYS A 23 -3.38 11.19 -3.25
C LYS A 23 -4.21 9.93 -3.39
N MET A 24 -4.34 9.21 -2.30
CA MET A 24 -5.36 8.18 -2.13
C MET A 24 -6.61 8.90 -1.63
N VAL A 25 -7.60 9.04 -2.51
CA VAL A 25 -8.89 9.69 -2.22
C VAL A 25 -10.02 8.67 -2.28
N LYS A 26 -11.11 8.96 -1.57
CA LYS A 26 -12.26 8.05 -1.53
C LYS A 26 -12.84 7.87 -2.92
N ALA A 27 -13.05 6.62 -3.33
CA ALA A 27 -13.69 6.32 -4.59
C ALA A 27 -15.12 6.89 -4.58
N GLN A 28 -15.50 7.56 -5.67
CA GLN A 28 -16.82 8.17 -5.83
C GLN A 28 -17.84 7.24 -6.51
N GLN A 29 -17.36 6.12 -7.06
CA GLN A 29 -18.16 5.17 -7.84
C GLN A 29 -17.57 3.76 -7.76
N GLY A 30 -18.36 2.77 -8.16
CA GLY A 30 -17.96 1.36 -8.20
C GLY A 30 -18.03 0.67 -6.83
N SER A 31 -17.50 -0.55 -6.77
CA SER A 31 -17.57 -1.42 -5.58
C SER A 31 -16.76 -0.90 -4.37
N ALA A 32 -15.81 0.01 -4.61
CA ALA A 32 -14.97 0.61 -3.57
C ALA A 32 -15.49 1.96 -3.07
N ILE A 33 -16.73 2.37 -3.40
CA ILE A 33 -17.27 3.68 -3.03
C ILE A 33 -17.07 4.01 -1.53
N GLY A 34 -16.56 5.20 -1.26
CA GLY A 34 -16.25 5.67 0.09
C GLY A 34 -14.96 5.10 0.70
N GLN A 35 -14.27 4.19 0.02
CA GLN A 35 -13.00 3.60 0.45
C GLN A 35 -11.84 4.20 -0.37
N THR A 36 -10.65 4.24 0.24
CA THR A 36 -9.39 4.59 -0.43
C THR A 36 -8.62 3.35 -0.85
N LEU A 37 -8.75 2.26 -0.11
CA LEU A 37 -8.11 0.99 -0.39
C LEU A 37 -9.04 -0.18 -0.04
N VAL A 38 -9.18 -1.12 -0.97
CA VAL A 38 -9.84 -2.40 -0.75
C VAL A 38 -8.85 -3.50 -1.09
N MET A 39 -8.54 -4.34 -0.11
CA MET A 39 -7.72 -5.54 -0.31
C MET A 39 -8.64 -6.76 -0.19
N ASP A 40 -8.74 -7.51 -1.29
CA ASP A 40 -9.58 -8.71 -1.41
C ASP A 40 -8.69 -9.87 -1.85
N GLY A 41 -8.64 -10.94 -1.04
CA GLY A 41 -7.76 -12.05 -1.33
C GLY A 41 -7.88 -13.22 -0.34
N ILE A 42 -6.88 -14.09 -0.40
CA ILE A 42 -6.77 -15.27 0.45
C ILE A 42 -5.46 -15.20 1.22
N ALA A 43 -5.52 -15.24 2.54
CA ALA A 43 -4.35 -15.34 3.39
C ALA A 43 -4.16 -16.80 3.84
N GLN A 44 -2.90 -17.26 3.92
CA GLN A 44 -2.57 -18.62 4.34
C GLN A 44 -1.39 -18.64 5.31
N LYS A 45 -1.53 -19.37 6.42
CA LYS A 45 -0.47 -19.68 7.38
C LYS A 45 -0.71 -21.06 7.98
N ASP A 46 0.35 -21.88 8.08
CA ASP A 46 0.30 -23.22 8.71
C ASP A 46 -0.85 -24.13 8.23
N GLY A 47 -1.21 -24.04 6.95
CA GLY A 47 -2.30 -24.81 6.34
C GLY A 47 -3.71 -24.24 6.55
N GLN A 48 -3.87 -23.24 7.42
CA GLN A 48 -5.09 -22.47 7.56
C GLN A 48 -5.19 -21.46 6.41
N LYS A 49 -6.36 -21.42 5.76
CA LYS A 49 -6.69 -20.45 4.70
C LYS A 49 -7.91 -19.65 5.13
N ILE A 50 -7.87 -18.34 4.90
CA ILE A 50 -9.02 -17.46 5.08
C ILE A 50 -9.18 -16.57 3.86
N GLU A 51 -10.42 -16.40 3.43
CA GLU A 51 -10.78 -15.31 2.52
C GLU A 51 -10.86 -14.02 3.34
N PHE A 52 -10.28 -12.95 2.83
CA PHE A 52 -10.31 -11.66 3.49
C PHE A 52 -10.72 -10.54 2.54
N VAL A 53 -11.51 -9.61 3.07
CA VAL A 53 -11.78 -8.30 2.48
C VAL A 53 -11.53 -7.27 3.56
N VAL A 54 -10.51 -6.44 3.36
CA VAL A 54 -10.15 -5.33 4.24
C VAL A 54 -10.40 -4.02 3.50
N LYS A 55 -11.26 -3.17 4.06
CA LYS A 55 -11.65 -1.88 3.49
C LYS A 55 -11.14 -0.75 4.37
N LEU A 56 -10.38 0.18 3.79
CA LEU A 56 -9.82 1.34 4.46
C LEU A 56 -10.29 2.61 3.76
N ASP A 57 -10.53 3.66 4.54
CA ASP A 57 -11.09 4.92 4.07
C ASP A 57 -10.22 6.14 4.43
N GLN A 58 -9.00 5.92 4.95
CA GLN A 58 -8.05 6.99 5.25
C GLN A 58 -7.53 7.60 3.96
N GLU A 59 -7.74 8.91 3.79
CA GLU A 59 -7.20 9.69 2.67
C GLU A 59 -5.78 10.18 3.01
N ILE A 60 -4.84 9.92 2.10
CA ILE A 60 -3.42 10.17 2.33
C ILE A 60 -2.78 10.70 1.06
N GLU A 61 -1.96 11.74 1.19
CA GLU A 61 -1.04 12.19 0.16
C GLU A 61 0.35 11.59 0.41
N TYR A 62 0.89 10.86 -0.56
CA TYR A 62 2.28 10.43 -0.57
C TYR A 62 3.11 11.43 -1.36
N ARG A 63 4.25 11.84 -0.80
CA ARG A 63 5.25 12.69 -1.45
C ARG A 63 6.59 11.97 -1.43
N CYS A 64 7.15 11.74 -2.61
CA CYS A 64 8.31 10.89 -2.80
C CYS A 64 9.40 11.64 -3.56
N GLY A 65 10.64 11.25 -3.32
CA GLY A 65 11.79 11.71 -4.08
C GLY A 65 12.01 10.87 -5.34
N GLU A 66 13.28 10.65 -5.65
CA GLU A 66 13.71 9.90 -6.83
C GLU A 66 13.32 8.42 -6.73
N PHE A 67 13.03 7.81 -7.88
CA PHE A 67 12.83 6.37 -7.98
C PHE A 67 14.10 5.64 -7.53
N VAL A 68 13.93 4.64 -6.65
CA VAL A 68 15.02 3.81 -6.13
C VAL A 68 14.88 2.41 -6.68
N GLY A 69 15.79 2.01 -7.55
CA GLY A 69 15.84 0.66 -8.11
C GLY A 69 17.08 0.49 -9.00
N ASP A 70 17.23 -0.69 -9.61
CA ASP A 70 18.39 -1.01 -10.45
C ASP A 70 18.43 -0.12 -11.72
N GLU A 71 17.26 0.22 -12.25
CA GLU A 71 17.13 1.11 -13.41
C GLU A 71 16.80 2.54 -12.98
N ARG A 72 17.44 3.51 -13.63
CA ARG A 72 17.06 4.91 -13.48
C ARG A 72 15.78 5.19 -14.25
N LYS A 73 14.78 5.73 -13.55
CA LYS A 73 13.50 6.18 -14.12
C LYS A 73 13.39 7.71 -14.09
N GLY A 74 12.42 8.25 -14.82
CA GLY A 74 12.12 9.70 -14.82
C GLY A 74 13.06 10.58 -15.66
N ILE A 75 13.89 10.02 -16.55
CA ILE A 75 14.75 10.82 -17.44
C ILE A 75 14.09 10.90 -18.81
N LEU A 76 13.64 12.09 -19.22
CA LEU A 76 13.02 12.33 -20.52
C LEU A 76 14.01 13.00 -21.47
N LEU A 77 14.42 12.27 -22.49
CA LEU A 77 15.24 12.77 -23.60
C LEU A 77 14.35 13.38 -24.69
N THR A 78 14.96 14.14 -25.61
CA THR A 78 14.25 14.70 -26.77
C THR A 78 13.62 13.59 -27.61
N ASP A 79 12.34 13.74 -27.93
CA ASP A 79 11.54 12.80 -28.74
C ASP A 79 11.47 11.37 -28.17
N ASP A 80 11.66 11.21 -26.85
CA ASP A 80 11.64 9.92 -26.15
C ASP A 80 10.46 9.81 -25.16
N MET A 81 10.36 8.70 -24.44
CA MET A 81 9.43 8.47 -23.35
C MET A 81 10.18 8.21 -22.04
N ALA A 82 9.71 8.83 -20.96
CA ALA A 82 10.15 8.53 -19.61
C ALA A 82 9.03 7.84 -18.84
N GLN A 83 9.39 6.91 -17.97
CA GLN A 83 8.47 6.29 -17.04
C GLN A 83 8.75 6.76 -15.62
N LEU A 84 7.67 6.90 -14.86
CA LEU A 84 7.69 7.03 -13.40
C LEU A 84 6.85 5.88 -12.85
N GLU A 85 7.16 5.45 -11.64
CA GLU A 85 6.50 4.31 -11.03
C GLU A 85 6.11 4.62 -9.59
N LEU A 86 4.90 4.19 -9.26
CA LEU A 86 4.28 4.24 -7.94
C LEU A 86 4.21 2.79 -7.46
N THR A 87 4.68 2.51 -6.26
CA THR A 87 4.63 1.16 -5.69
C THR A 87 3.93 1.19 -4.34
N PHE A 88 3.19 0.12 -4.04
CA PHE A 88 2.65 -0.14 -2.70
C PHE A 88 3.24 -1.43 -2.15
N HIS A 89 3.87 -1.34 -0.99
CA HIS A 89 4.53 -2.46 -0.32
C HIS A 89 3.59 -3.03 0.75
N PHE A 90 2.85 -4.09 0.40
CA PHE A 90 1.85 -4.73 1.27
C PHE A 90 2.43 -5.84 2.17
N ASP A 91 3.68 -6.21 1.97
CA ASP A 91 4.49 -6.98 2.91
C ASP A 91 4.56 -6.32 4.29
N HIS A 92 4.46 -4.99 4.38
CA HIS A 92 4.32 -4.28 5.66
C HIS A 92 3.04 -4.67 6.42
N LEU A 93 1.99 -5.16 5.74
CA LEU A 93 0.75 -5.58 6.38
C LEU A 93 0.81 -7.03 6.86
N PHE A 94 1.32 -7.93 6.02
CA PHE A 94 1.26 -9.38 6.26
C PHE A 94 2.57 -10.02 6.72
N GLY A 95 3.70 -9.35 6.49
CA GLY A 95 5.04 -9.90 6.59
C GLY A 95 5.56 -10.42 5.26
N ASP A 96 6.87 -10.63 5.18
CA ASP A 96 7.56 -11.29 4.08
C ASP A 96 7.98 -12.71 4.48
N ARG A 97 7.45 -13.69 3.75
CA ARG A 97 7.77 -15.11 3.95
C ARG A 97 9.24 -15.44 3.65
N ASN A 98 9.90 -14.64 2.81
CA ASN A 98 11.29 -14.87 2.42
C ASN A 98 12.27 -14.27 3.43
N ALA A 99 11.81 -13.37 4.30
CA ALA A 99 12.61 -12.80 5.38
C ALA A 99 12.56 -13.65 6.66
N PRO A 100 13.60 -13.61 7.51
CA PRO A 100 13.58 -14.20 8.84
C PRO A 100 12.42 -13.68 9.71
N ALA A 101 11.92 -14.51 10.64
CA ALA A 101 10.78 -14.15 11.48
C ALA A 101 11.07 -12.98 12.45
N ASP A 102 12.34 -12.75 12.78
CA ASP A 102 12.83 -11.67 13.64
C ASP A 102 13.25 -10.41 12.86
N ASP A 103 13.13 -10.42 11.54
CA ASP A 103 13.40 -9.26 10.69
C ASP A 103 12.39 -8.12 10.96
N GLU A 104 12.81 -6.89 10.72
CA GLU A 104 11.99 -5.68 10.93
C GLU A 104 10.71 -5.72 10.09
N ILE A 105 10.77 -6.25 8.87
CA ILE A 105 9.59 -6.40 8.01
C ILE A 105 8.53 -7.31 8.65
N ASN A 106 8.95 -8.39 9.30
CA ASN A 106 8.06 -9.40 9.88
C ASN A 106 7.59 -9.02 11.30
N THR A 107 8.47 -8.43 12.09
CA THR A 107 8.14 -7.95 13.45
C THR A 107 7.34 -6.65 13.41
N GLY A 108 7.54 -5.84 12.38
CA GLY A 108 6.81 -4.61 12.08
C GLY A 108 5.47 -4.81 11.36
N ALA A 109 5.19 -6.01 10.84
CA ALA A 109 3.91 -6.30 10.21
C ALA A 109 2.75 -6.48 11.21
N LEU A 110 1.53 -6.19 10.74
CA LEU A 110 0.32 -6.51 11.51
C LEU A 110 0.22 -8.03 11.70
N GLY A 111 0.45 -8.77 10.61
CA GLY A 111 0.58 -10.22 10.55
C GLY A 111 -0.76 -10.96 10.49
N PHE A 112 -0.69 -12.23 10.08
CA PHE A 112 -1.85 -13.10 9.91
C PHE A 112 -2.70 -13.24 11.19
N ASP A 113 -2.05 -13.44 12.34
CA ASP A 113 -2.72 -13.79 13.61
C ASP A 113 -3.62 -12.66 14.12
N ALA A 114 -3.23 -11.40 13.90
CA ALA A 114 -4.01 -10.23 14.32
C ALA A 114 -5.30 -10.09 13.49
N LEU A 115 -5.25 -10.41 12.20
CA LEU A 115 -6.38 -10.31 11.28
C LEU A 115 -7.36 -11.47 11.48
N ILE A 116 -6.87 -12.70 11.67
CA ILE A 116 -7.75 -13.86 11.82
C ILE A 116 -8.53 -13.87 13.13
N ALA A 117 -8.02 -13.21 14.18
CA ALA A 117 -8.76 -13.00 15.42
C ALA A 117 -10.08 -12.24 15.21
N LEU A 118 -10.22 -11.52 14.09
CA LEU A 118 -11.43 -10.78 13.71
C LEU A 118 -12.32 -11.55 12.73
N ALA A 119 -11.86 -12.69 12.21
CA ALA A 119 -12.61 -13.48 11.24
C ALA A 119 -13.84 -14.14 11.89
N LYS A 120 -14.91 -14.28 11.10
CA LYS A 120 -16.13 -15.01 11.46
C LYS A 120 -16.43 -16.02 10.36
N ASP A 121 -16.76 -17.25 10.75
CA ASP A 121 -17.10 -18.33 9.79
C ASP A 121 -16.02 -18.53 8.70
N GLN A 122 -14.74 -18.45 9.07
CA GLN A 122 -13.57 -18.57 8.18
C GLN A 122 -13.44 -17.46 7.12
N LYS A 123 -14.23 -16.39 7.23
CA LYS A 123 -14.13 -15.19 6.40
C LYS A 123 -13.78 -13.98 7.25
N LEU A 124 -12.85 -13.17 6.77
CA LEU A 124 -12.60 -11.84 7.33
C LEU A 124 -13.22 -10.80 6.40
N GLU A 125 -14.19 -10.04 6.88
CA GLU A 125 -14.69 -8.87 6.16
C GLU A 125 -14.82 -7.71 7.14
N VAL A 126 -13.90 -6.75 7.04
CA VAL A 126 -13.76 -5.66 8.01
C VAL A 126 -13.48 -4.33 7.33
N ASP A 127 -14.06 -3.27 7.90
CA ASP A 127 -13.73 -1.88 7.60
C ASP A 127 -12.81 -1.24 8.68
N GLY A 128 -12.40 0.00 8.46
CA GLY A 128 -11.57 0.76 9.41
C GLY A 128 -12.17 0.88 10.82
N ALA A 129 -13.49 1.00 10.95
CA ALA A 129 -14.15 1.10 12.26
C ALA A 129 -14.16 -0.26 12.99
N GLN A 130 -14.34 -1.35 12.26
CA GLN A 130 -14.26 -2.71 12.77
C GLN A 130 -12.82 -3.08 13.17
N LEU A 131 -11.82 -2.66 12.39
CA LEU A 131 -10.41 -2.82 12.75
C LEU A 131 -10.07 -2.04 14.03
N LYS A 132 -10.53 -0.79 14.15
CA LYS A 132 -10.31 0.05 15.34
C LYS A 132 -10.92 -0.53 16.61
N SER A 133 -12.10 -1.14 16.51
CA SER A 133 -12.80 -1.75 17.65
C SER A 133 -12.32 -3.17 17.96
N GLY A 134 -11.87 -3.92 16.95
CA GLY A 134 -11.44 -5.31 17.08
C GLY A 134 -9.97 -5.48 17.46
N LEU A 135 -9.09 -4.59 17.01
CA LEU A 135 -7.67 -4.66 17.33
C LEU A 135 -7.38 -4.03 18.69
N SER A 136 -6.32 -4.53 19.35
CA SER A 136 -5.76 -3.81 20.51
C SER A 136 -5.25 -2.43 20.08
N ALA A 137 -5.23 -1.46 21.00
CA ALA A 137 -4.73 -0.12 20.72
C ALA A 137 -3.32 -0.11 20.10
N LYS A 138 -2.43 -0.99 20.56
CA LYS A 138 -1.08 -1.16 19.99
C LYS A 138 -1.13 -1.65 18.54
N LYS A 139 -1.96 -2.65 18.25
CA LYS A 139 -2.08 -3.22 16.89
C LYS A 139 -2.80 -2.29 15.92
N TYR A 140 -3.78 -1.52 16.40
CA TYR A 140 -4.42 -0.50 15.58
C TYR A 140 -3.45 0.64 15.25
N LYS A 141 -2.66 1.11 16.23
CA LYS A 141 -1.61 2.10 15.96
C LYS A 141 -0.58 1.59 14.96
N GLN A 142 -0.17 0.33 15.09
CA GLN A 142 0.72 -0.34 14.13
C GLN A 142 0.11 -0.35 12.72
N LEU A 143 -1.19 -0.63 12.58
CA LEU A 143 -1.89 -0.55 11.29
C LEU A 143 -1.86 0.87 10.70
N GLU A 144 -2.10 1.91 11.51
CA GLU A 144 -2.03 3.30 11.05
C GLU A 144 -0.62 3.67 10.55
N ASP A 145 0.41 3.20 11.24
CA ASP A 145 1.81 3.41 10.84
C ASP A 145 2.14 2.66 9.55
N ILE A 146 1.66 1.40 9.41
CA ILE A 146 1.79 0.61 8.18
C ILE A 146 1.13 1.35 7.00
N ILE A 147 -0.12 1.76 7.13
CA ILE A 147 -0.86 2.48 6.07
C ILE A 147 -0.09 3.73 5.64
N SER A 148 0.47 4.48 6.59
CA SER A 148 1.27 5.66 6.31
C SER A 148 2.61 5.35 5.61
N SER A 149 3.10 4.11 5.69
CA SER A 149 4.35 3.69 5.06
C SER A 149 4.19 2.99 3.70
N LEU A 150 2.96 2.70 3.25
CA LEU A 150 2.74 1.86 2.07
C LEU A 150 3.32 2.45 0.78
N GLY A 151 3.27 3.77 0.62
CA GLY A 151 3.65 4.44 -0.62
C GLY A 151 5.15 4.48 -0.87
N HIS A 152 5.56 4.03 -2.05
CA HIS A 152 6.95 3.99 -2.49
C HIS A 152 7.12 4.43 -3.95
N VAL A 153 8.37 4.72 -4.33
CA VAL A 153 8.85 4.84 -5.71
C VAL A 153 9.99 3.83 -5.94
N GLY A 154 9.68 2.66 -6.48
CA GLY A 154 10.58 1.50 -6.38
C GLY A 154 10.71 1.09 -4.91
N GLU A 155 11.93 1.06 -4.37
CA GLU A 155 12.21 0.79 -2.94
C GLU A 155 12.27 2.07 -2.07
N GLY A 156 12.06 3.24 -2.68
CA GLY A 156 12.17 4.53 -1.99
C GLY A 156 10.90 4.87 -1.22
N HIS A 157 10.97 4.96 0.10
CA HIS A 157 9.83 5.34 0.96
C HIS A 157 9.35 6.77 0.67
N CYS A 158 8.04 6.94 0.64
CA CYS A 158 7.40 8.24 0.55
C CYS A 158 7.05 8.81 1.93
N GLN A 159 7.02 10.14 2.02
CA GLN A 159 6.39 10.81 3.15
C GLN A 159 4.87 10.78 2.98
N ALA A 160 4.15 10.17 3.92
CA ALA A 160 2.70 10.27 4.00
C ALA A 160 2.25 11.53 4.74
N ASN A 161 1.22 12.17 4.19
CA ASN A 161 0.54 13.32 4.75
C ASN A 161 -0.97 13.02 4.77
N PRO A 162 -1.56 12.71 5.93
CA PRO A 162 -3.00 12.53 6.05
C PRO A 162 -3.76 13.74 5.50
N ILE A 163 -4.88 13.48 4.84
CA ILE A 163 -5.76 14.51 4.28
C ILE A 163 -6.97 14.63 5.22
N ASP A 164 -7.10 15.80 5.86
CA ASP A 164 -8.22 16.15 6.74
C ASP A 164 -9.49 16.54 5.97
#